data_AF-A0A7C7I5J2-F1
#
_entry.id   AF-A0A7C7I5J2-F1
#
_cell.length_a   1.000
_cell.length_b   1.000
_cell.length_c   1.000
_cell.angle_alpha   90.00
_cell.angle_beta   90.00
_cell.angle_gamma   90.00
#
_symmetry.space_group_name_H-M   'P 1'
#
loop_
_entity.id
_entity.type
_entity.pdbx_description
1 polymer ?
#
loop_
_entity_poly.entity_id
_entity_poly.type
_entity_poly.pdbx_seq_one_letter_code
_entity_poly.pdbx_strand_id
1 'polypeptide(L)'
;MELEGETVMKAIPEIGYLHSGFEKLGEDLDFNQYITITDRMNYLSPLCNNVAYALAAEKLMELEVSKRTEYIRVLMCELSRIADHLLNVGMLAVDLGAMTAFLYGFRAREDIYDLFEIATGTRLTTSYTLVGGLMRDIPDGYDKAVLKVLDKVDEIVNDIETL
;
A
#
# COMPACT_ATOMS: atom_id res chain seq x y z
N MET A 1 23.59 12.07 -15.86
CA MET A 1 24.12 10.80 -16.42
C MET A 1 25.30 11.15 -17.33
N GLU A 2 26.35 10.32 -17.33
CA GLU A 2 27.47 10.40 -18.27
C GLU A 2 27.27 9.28 -19.31
N LEU A 3 27.29 9.63 -20.59
CA LEU A 3 26.94 8.75 -21.71
C LEU A 3 28.10 8.64 -22.70
N GLU A 4 28.32 7.45 -23.24
CA GLU A 4 29.17 7.21 -24.41
C GLU A 4 28.29 6.69 -25.55
N GLY A 5 27.89 7.58 -26.45
CA GLY A 5 26.86 7.27 -27.45
C GLY A 5 25.53 6.90 -26.77
N GLU A 6 25.07 5.68 -27.01
CA GLU A 6 23.85 5.11 -26.39
C GLU A 6 24.14 4.34 -25.09
N THR A 7 25.42 4.16 -24.72
CA THR A 7 25.79 3.42 -23.50
C THR A 7 25.85 4.36 -22.31
N VAL A 8 25.15 4.00 -21.24
CA VAL A 8 25.22 4.72 -19.96
C VAL A 8 26.51 4.32 -19.24
N MET A 9 27.47 5.24 -19.15
CA MET A 9 28.74 5.01 -18.45
C MET A 9 28.61 5.27 -16.95
N LYS A 10 27.76 6.24 -16.57
CA LYS A 10 27.50 6.57 -15.17
C LYS A 10 26.15 7.22 -14.99
N ALA A 11 25.43 6.83 -13.94
CA ALA A 11 24.22 7.50 -13.49
C ALA A 11 24.36 7.82 -12.00
N ILE A 12 24.27 9.10 -11.65
CA ILE A 12 24.15 9.55 -10.25
C ILE A 12 22.72 10.08 -10.11
N PRO A 13 21.80 9.35 -9.46
CA PRO A 13 20.49 9.87 -9.13
C PRO A 13 20.62 10.85 -7.96
N GLU A 14 20.12 12.07 -8.14
CA GLU A 14 19.97 13.01 -7.04
C GLU A 14 18.62 12.76 -6.35
N ILE A 15 18.68 12.35 -5.08
CA ILE A 15 17.50 12.04 -4.26
C ILE A 15 17.32 13.08 -3.15
N GLY A 16 16.15 13.10 -2.52
CA GLY A 16 15.88 13.97 -1.37
C GLY A 16 14.93 15.14 -1.65
N TYR A 17 14.46 15.32 -2.89
CA TYR A 17 13.46 16.34 -3.24
C TYR A 17 12.12 16.19 -2.50
N LEU A 18 11.80 14.96 -2.06
CA LEU A 18 10.61 14.66 -1.25
C LEU A 18 10.95 14.45 0.25
N HIS A 19 12.21 14.69 0.66
CA HIS A 19 12.60 14.51 2.06
C HIS A 19 11.86 15.50 2.95
N SER A 20 10.98 14.97 3.81
CA SER A 20 10.11 15.77 4.68
C SER A 20 10.44 15.59 6.17
N GLY A 21 11.57 14.97 6.50
CA GLY A 21 12.00 14.78 7.89
C GLY A 21 11.08 13.86 8.71
N PHE A 22 10.52 12.79 8.11
CA PHE A 22 9.58 11.89 8.80
C PHE A 22 10.14 11.34 10.12
N GLU A 23 11.40 10.90 10.13
CA GLU A 23 12.06 10.38 11.34
C GLU A 23 12.13 11.44 12.44
N LYS A 24 12.43 12.70 12.07
CA LYS A 24 12.50 13.81 13.04
C LYS A 24 11.13 14.14 13.61
N LEU A 25 10.07 14.11 12.79
CA LEU A 25 8.70 14.26 13.27
C LEU A 25 8.31 13.15 14.25
N GLY A 26 8.85 11.93 14.06
CA GLY A 26 8.59 10.80 14.96
C GLY A 26 9.17 10.95 16.35
N GLU A 27 10.18 11.80 16.55
CA GLU A 27 10.75 12.05 17.89
C GLU A 27 9.80 12.88 18.79
N ASP A 28 8.95 13.71 18.18
CA ASP A 28 8.05 14.62 18.89
C ASP A 28 6.63 14.06 19.04
N LEU A 29 6.32 12.92 18.40
CA LEU A 29 4.98 12.33 18.33
C LEU A 29 4.86 11.04 19.16
N ASP A 30 3.69 10.82 19.74
CA ASP A 30 3.36 9.55 20.38
C ASP A 30 3.24 8.43 19.35
N PHE A 31 3.37 7.17 19.79
CA PHE A 31 3.32 5.99 18.93
C PHE A 31 2.12 5.97 17.97
N ASN A 32 0.91 6.22 18.49
CA ASN A 32 -0.30 6.23 17.65
C ASN A 32 -0.46 7.49 16.81
N GLN A 33 0.16 8.61 17.21
CA GLN A 33 0.15 9.83 16.39
C GLN A 33 1.06 9.65 15.16
N TYR A 34 2.20 8.97 15.33
CA TYR A 34 3.15 8.72 14.27
C TYR A 34 2.62 7.82 13.15
N ILE A 35 1.62 6.97 13.43
CA ILE A 35 0.97 6.13 12.40
C ILE A 35 0.41 6.96 11.23
N THR A 36 -0.07 8.18 11.50
CA THR A 36 -0.58 9.07 10.45
C THR A 36 0.53 9.55 9.49
N ILE A 37 1.78 9.45 9.91
CA ILE A 37 2.98 9.76 9.12
C ILE A 37 3.45 8.52 8.34
N THR A 38 3.34 7.32 8.92
CA THR A 38 3.73 6.07 8.24
C THR A 38 2.91 5.78 6.99
N ASP A 39 1.64 6.20 6.96
CA ASP A 39 0.79 6.19 5.76
C ASP A 39 1.42 6.93 4.57
N ARG A 40 2.24 7.96 4.83
CA ARG A 40 2.77 8.87 3.81
C ARG A 40 4.14 8.47 3.28
N MET A 41 4.79 7.46 3.88
CA MET A 41 6.10 6.98 3.45
C MET A 41 6.00 6.26 2.11
N ASN A 42 5.32 5.11 2.07
CA ASN A 42 4.85 4.50 0.85
C ASN A 42 3.35 4.74 0.71
N TYR A 43 2.99 5.77 -0.07
CA TYR A 43 1.60 6.17 -0.29
C TYR A 43 0.80 5.20 -1.18
N LEU A 44 1.43 4.19 -1.75
CA LEU A 44 0.76 3.14 -2.53
C LEU A 44 0.28 1.98 -1.66
N SER A 45 1.07 1.62 -0.64
CA SER A 45 0.73 0.57 0.34
C SER A 45 0.77 1.05 1.81
N PRO A 46 -0.08 2.02 2.17
CA PRO A 46 -0.10 2.64 3.50
C PRO A 46 -0.43 1.64 4.63
N LEU A 47 -1.34 0.69 4.36
CA LEU A 47 -1.72 -0.36 5.32
C LEU A 47 -0.53 -1.23 5.73
N CYS A 48 0.34 -1.57 4.77
CA CYS A 48 1.56 -2.33 5.04
C CYS A 48 2.53 -1.56 5.93
N ASN A 49 2.72 -0.24 5.69
CA ASN A 49 3.59 0.60 6.51
C ASN A 49 3.09 0.67 7.96
N ASN A 50 1.79 0.89 8.14
CA ASN A 50 1.19 0.97 9.48
C ASN A 50 1.33 -0.35 10.24
N VAL A 51 1.14 -1.48 9.56
CA VAL A 51 1.34 -2.80 10.17
C VAL A 51 2.81 -3.02 10.53
N ALA A 52 3.75 -2.66 9.66
CA ALA A 52 5.18 -2.79 9.95
C ALA A 52 5.60 -1.96 11.19
N TYR A 53 5.13 -0.71 11.27
CA TYR A 53 5.38 0.16 12.42
C TYR A 53 4.72 -0.37 13.70
N ALA A 54 3.45 -0.77 13.62
CA ALA A 54 2.72 -1.30 14.77
C ALA A 54 3.37 -2.57 15.33
N LEU A 55 3.79 -3.50 14.46
CA LEU A 55 4.51 -4.71 14.89
C LEU A 55 5.85 -4.39 15.56
N ALA A 56 6.58 -3.38 15.08
CA ALA A 56 7.82 -2.96 15.70
C ALA A 56 7.59 -2.39 17.11
N ALA A 57 6.57 -1.55 17.27
CA ALA A 57 6.19 -0.98 18.56
C ALA A 57 5.64 -2.05 19.54
N GLU A 58 4.76 -2.94 19.06
CA GLU A 58 4.19 -4.05 19.84
C GLU A 58 5.27 -5.00 20.34
N LYS A 59 6.26 -5.31 19.50
CA LYS A 59 7.40 -6.14 19.88
C LYS A 59 8.27 -5.48 20.96
N LEU A 60 8.47 -4.17 20.90
CA LEU A 60 9.21 -3.42 21.93
C LEU A 60 8.47 -3.38 23.26
N MET A 61 7.14 -3.40 23.23
CA MET A 61 6.27 -3.35 24.41
C MET A 61 5.84 -4.74 24.92
N GLU A 62 6.28 -5.82 24.27
CA GLU A 62 5.87 -7.20 24.55
C GLU A 62 4.33 -7.39 24.55
N LEU A 63 3.65 -6.71 23.62
CA LEU A 63 2.20 -6.77 23.48
C LEU A 63 1.79 -7.87 22.49
N GLU A 64 0.81 -8.67 22.88
CA GLU A 64 0.14 -9.62 21.99
C GLU A 64 -1.23 -9.08 21.56
N VAL A 65 -1.50 -9.12 20.27
CA VAL A 65 -2.80 -8.74 19.70
C VAL A 65 -3.69 -9.98 19.52
N SER A 66 -5.00 -9.77 19.38
CA SER A 66 -5.93 -10.89 19.15
C SER A 66 -5.67 -11.57 17.80
N LYS A 67 -5.89 -12.90 17.71
CA LYS A 67 -5.78 -13.62 16.42
C LYS A 67 -6.64 -13.01 15.31
N ARG A 68 -7.81 -12.48 15.65
CA ARG A 68 -8.70 -11.80 14.69
C ARG A 68 -8.01 -10.56 14.08
N THR A 69 -7.35 -9.77 14.93
CA THR A 69 -6.56 -8.62 14.49
C THR A 69 -5.45 -9.03 13.52
N GLU A 70 -4.71 -10.11 13.83
CA GLU A 70 -3.65 -10.60 12.96
C GLU A 70 -4.18 -10.99 11.57
N TYR A 71 -5.29 -11.73 11.51
CA TYR A 71 -5.90 -12.12 10.23
C TYR A 71 -6.36 -10.91 9.42
N ILE A 72 -6.97 -9.91 10.05
CA ILE A 72 -7.39 -8.69 9.36
C ILE A 72 -6.17 -7.91 8.85
N ARG A 73 -5.10 -7.80 9.64
CA ARG A 73 -3.85 -7.15 9.20
C ARG A 73 -3.27 -7.84 7.97
N VAL A 74 -3.18 -9.16 7.97
CA VAL A 74 -2.69 -9.93 6.81
C VAL A 74 -3.59 -9.68 5.60
N LEU A 75 -4.92 -9.79 5.75
CA LEU A 75 -5.87 -9.53 4.67
C LEU A 75 -5.67 -8.14 4.05
N MET A 76 -5.58 -7.11 4.89
CA MET A 76 -5.38 -5.73 4.45
C MET A 76 -4.02 -5.52 3.77
N CYS A 77 -2.96 -6.13 4.30
CA CYS A 77 -1.63 -6.09 3.68
C CYS A 77 -1.60 -6.76 2.31
N GLU A 78 -2.25 -7.91 2.13
CA GLU A 78 -2.28 -8.60 0.83
C GLU A 78 -3.11 -7.81 -0.20
N LEU A 79 -4.27 -7.26 0.18
CA LEU A 79 -5.02 -6.35 -0.69
C LEU A 79 -4.20 -5.12 -1.08
N SER A 80 -3.48 -4.54 -0.12
CA SER A 80 -2.60 -3.41 -0.36
C SER A 80 -1.42 -3.77 -1.27
N ARG A 81 -0.89 -4.99 -1.18
CA ARG A 81 0.18 -5.50 -2.04
C ARG A 81 -0.31 -5.66 -3.48
N ILE A 82 -1.50 -6.23 -3.69
CA ILE A 82 -2.12 -6.36 -5.02
C ILE A 82 -2.30 -4.97 -5.65
N ALA A 83 -2.86 -4.02 -4.90
CA ALA A 83 -3.06 -2.65 -5.38
C ALA A 83 -1.73 -1.93 -5.75
N ASP A 84 -0.66 -2.17 -4.99
CA ASP A 84 0.67 -1.62 -5.25
C ASP A 84 1.28 -2.22 -6.53
N HIS A 85 1.22 -3.55 -6.69
CA HIS A 85 1.73 -4.23 -7.87
C HIS A 85 0.97 -3.89 -9.15
N LEU A 86 -0.36 -3.77 -9.10
CA LEU A 86 -1.17 -3.35 -10.25
C LEU A 86 -0.72 -1.99 -10.79
N LEU A 87 -0.42 -1.05 -9.89
CA LEU A 87 0.08 0.27 -10.31
C LEU A 87 1.53 0.20 -10.78
N ASN A 88 2.39 -0.58 -10.11
CA ASN A 88 3.79 -0.74 -10.49
C ASN A 88 3.92 -1.29 -11.93
N VAL A 89 3.21 -2.39 -12.22
CA VAL A 89 3.18 -2.98 -13.58
C VAL A 89 2.55 -2.03 -14.58
N GLY A 90 1.44 -1.38 -14.21
CA GLY A 90 0.78 -0.39 -15.06
C GLY A 90 1.70 0.78 -15.41
N MET A 91 2.40 1.36 -14.43
CA MET A 91 3.31 2.49 -14.65
C MET A 91 4.53 2.09 -15.48
N LEU A 92 5.11 0.91 -15.21
CA LEU A 92 6.18 0.37 -16.03
C LEU A 92 5.74 0.20 -17.50
N ALA A 93 4.50 -0.24 -17.72
CA ALA A 93 3.94 -0.32 -19.07
C ALA A 93 3.82 1.07 -19.73
N VAL A 94 3.43 2.12 -19.01
CA VAL A 94 3.41 3.50 -19.52
C VAL A 94 4.81 3.97 -19.91
N ASP A 95 5.81 3.71 -19.08
CA ASP A 95 7.21 4.09 -19.36
C ASP A 95 7.75 3.40 -20.62
N LEU A 96 7.23 2.21 -20.95
CA LEU A 96 7.51 1.47 -22.18
C LEU A 96 6.59 1.87 -23.37
N GLY A 97 5.54 2.66 -23.14
CA GLY A 97 4.61 3.17 -24.15
C GLY A 97 3.25 2.46 -24.23
N ALA A 98 2.96 1.48 -23.38
CA ALA A 98 1.72 0.71 -23.34
C ALA A 98 0.69 1.30 -22.34
N MET A 99 -0.08 2.29 -22.78
CA MET A 99 -1.06 2.99 -21.93
C MET A 99 -2.30 2.15 -21.57
N THR A 100 -2.67 1.18 -22.40
CA THR A 100 -3.89 0.35 -22.18
C THR A 100 -3.78 -0.51 -20.92
N ALA A 101 -2.62 -1.16 -20.71
CA ALA A 101 -2.36 -1.98 -19.52
C ALA A 101 -2.49 -1.17 -18.23
N PHE A 102 -2.02 0.08 -18.24
CA PHE A 102 -2.18 1.02 -17.12
C PHE A 102 -3.65 1.30 -16.80
N LEU A 103 -4.47 1.61 -17.80
CA LEU A 103 -5.90 1.92 -17.57
C LEU A 103 -6.65 0.73 -16.97
N TYR A 104 -6.31 -0.49 -17.39
CA TYR A 104 -6.90 -1.72 -16.89
C TYR A 104 -6.49 -1.96 -15.43
N GLY A 105 -5.19 -1.89 -15.13
CA GLY A 105 -4.67 -2.02 -13.77
C GLY A 105 -5.20 -0.95 -12.82
N PHE A 106 -5.33 0.30 -13.30
CA PHE A 106 -5.89 1.39 -12.50
C PHE A 106 -7.37 1.17 -12.19
N ARG A 107 -8.15 0.63 -13.12
CA ARG A 107 -9.56 0.31 -12.89
C ARG A 107 -9.73 -0.78 -11.82
N ALA A 108 -8.92 -1.83 -11.87
CA ALA A 108 -8.89 -2.89 -10.86
C ALA A 108 -8.49 -2.35 -9.48
N ARG A 109 -7.52 -1.45 -9.44
CA ARG A 109 -7.06 -0.79 -8.22
C ARG A 109 -8.15 0.06 -7.55
N GLU A 110 -9.00 0.73 -8.33
CA GLU A 110 -10.14 1.49 -7.78
C GLU A 110 -11.13 0.58 -7.05
N ASP A 111 -11.42 -0.61 -7.57
CA ASP A 111 -12.31 -1.58 -6.90
C ASP A 111 -11.70 -2.05 -5.55
N ILE A 112 -10.37 -2.14 -5.43
CA ILE A 112 -9.68 -2.43 -4.16
C ILE A 112 -9.75 -1.22 -3.21
N TYR A 113 -9.64 0.00 -3.73
CA TYR A 113 -9.74 1.23 -2.92
C TYR A 113 -11.12 1.42 -2.31
N ASP A 114 -12.17 0.96 -2.98
CA ASP A 114 -13.52 0.94 -2.41
C ASP A 114 -13.60 -0.02 -1.21
N LEU A 115 -12.85 -1.12 -1.22
CA LEU A 115 -12.73 -2.00 -0.04
C LEU A 115 -12.02 -1.30 1.13
N PHE A 116 -10.95 -0.55 0.86
CA PHE A 116 -10.26 0.23 1.89
C PHE A 116 -11.17 1.31 2.47
N GLU A 117 -12.01 1.95 1.66
CA GLU A 117 -12.99 2.92 2.13
C GLU A 117 -14.04 2.26 3.04
N ILE A 118 -14.55 1.09 2.66
CA ILE A 118 -15.51 0.32 3.46
C ILE A 118 -14.94 -0.04 4.84
N ALA A 119 -13.67 -0.44 4.90
CA ALA A 119 -13.03 -0.85 6.16
C ALA A 119 -12.55 0.33 7.01
N THR A 120 -11.93 1.33 6.38
CA THR A 120 -11.15 2.38 7.07
C THR A 120 -11.79 3.76 6.99
N GLY A 121 -12.83 3.94 6.17
CA GLY A 121 -13.49 5.23 5.91
C GLY A 121 -12.72 6.17 5.00
N THR A 122 -11.53 5.77 4.52
CA THR A 122 -10.70 6.57 3.61
C THR A 122 -10.05 5.67 2.57
N ARG A 123 -9.65 6.23 1.42
CA ARG A 123 -9.11 5.44 0.29
C ARG A 123 -7.59 5.29 0.33
N LEU A 124 -6.88 6.31 0.82
CA LEU A 124 -5.42 6.41 0.69
C LEU A 124 -4.74 6.52 2.07
N THR A 125 -4.94 7.59 2.82
CA THR A 125 -4.35 7.73 4.16
C THR A 125 -5.25 7.10 5.23
N THR A 126 -5.07 5.79 5.45
CA THR A 126 -6.02 4.98 6.22
C THR A 126 -5.89 5.11 7.73
N SER A 127 -4.67 5.23 8.25
CA SER A 127 -4.36 5.21 9.70
C SER A 127 -5.14 4.14 10.48
N TYR A 128 -5.38 3.00 9.84
CA TYR A 128 -6.34 1.98 10.31
C TYR A 128 -5.75 1.07 11.38
N THR A 129 -4.48 0.71 11.21
CA THR A 129 -3.75 -0.12 12.18
C THR A 129 -3.20 0.77 13.27
N LEU A 130 -3.52 0.44 14.53
CA LEU A 130 -2.99 1.12 15.71
C LEU A 130 -1.99 0.22 16.44
N VAL A 131 -1.10 0.81 17.23
CA VAL A 131 -0.25 0.03 18.15
C VAL A 131 -1.15 -0.63 19.19
N GLY A 132 -1.14 -1.95 19.24
CA GLY A 132 -1.99 -2.77 20.11
C GLY A 132 -3.30 -3.23 19.45
N GLY A 133 -3.56 -2.93 18.18
CA GLY A 133 -4.78 -3.42 17.53
C GLY A 133 -5.15 -2.80 16.18
N LEU A 134 -6.45 -2.58 16.01
CA LEU A 134 -7.06 -1.91 14.86
C LEU A 134 -7.99 -0.81 15.38
N MET A 135 -8.19 0.24 14.61
CA MET A 135 -9.11 1.33 14.97
C MET A 135 -10.57 0.86 15.05
N ARG A 136 -10.99 -0.01 14.13
CA ARG A 136 -12.34 -0.59 14.08
C ARG A 136 -12.29 -1.97 13.43
N ASP A 137 -13.27 -2.81 13.72
CA ASP A 137 -13.42 -4.10 13.03
C ASP A 137 -13.94 -3.91 11.59
N ILE A 138 -13.76 -4.94 10.76
CA ILE A 138 -14.33 -4.99 9.42
C ILE A 138 -15.86 -5.14 9.47
N PRO A 139 -16.61 -4.51 8.55
CA PRO A 139 -18.07 -4.60 8.53
C PRO A 139 -18.57 -5.99 8.11
N ASP A 140 -19.81 -6.30 8.44
CA ASP A 140 -20.45 -7.56 8.06
C ASP A 140 -20.54 -7.70 6.53
N GLY A 141 -20.17 -8.87 6.01
CA GLY A 141 -20.18 -9.17 4.58
C GLY A 141 -18.96 -8.68 3.80
N TYR A 142 -17.93 -8.17 4.48
CA TYR A 142 -16.68 -7.73 3.85
C TYR A 142 -15.97 -8.86 3.10
N ASP A 143 -16.03 -10.09 3.61
CA ASP A 143 -15.50 -11.30 2.98
C ASP A 143 -16.05 -11.52 1.57
N LYS A 144 -17.36 -11.36 1.38
CA LYS A 144 -18.01 -11.51 0.07
C LYS A 144 -17.62 -10.39 -0.90
N ALA A 145 -17.46 -9.17 -0.37
CA ALA A 145 -17.02 -8.04 -1.17
C ALA A 145 -15.58 -8.24 -1.67
N VAL A 146 -14.68 -8.71 -0.80
CA VAL A 146 -13.31 -9.04 -1.15
C VAL A 146 -13.25 -10.11 -2.24
N LEU A 147 -13.95 -11.23 -2.07
CA LEU A 147 -13.93 -12.33 -3.05
C LEU A 147 -14.39 -11.85 -4.44
N LYS A 148 -15.47 -11.06 -4.49
CA LYS A 148 -15.98 -10.50 -5.75
C LYS A 148 -14.98 -9.58 -6.44
N VAL A 149 -14.18 -8.82 -5.68
CA VAL A 149 -13.14 -7.96 -6.25
C VAL A 149 -11.97 -8.80 -6.73
N LEU A 150 -11.57 -9.84 -6.00
CA LEU A 150 -10.51 -10.74 -6.41
C LEU A 150 -10.82 -11.45 -7.74
N ASP A 151 -12.05 -11.94 -7.91
CA ASP A 151 -12.48 -12.57 -9.18
C ASP A 151 -12.28 -11.63 -10.38
N LYS A 152 -12.63 -10.35 -10.23
CA LYS A 152 -12.43 -9.33 -11.28
C LYS A 152 -10.96 -8.98 -11.49
N VAL A 153 -10.18 -8.91 -10.40
CA VAL A 153 -8.74 -8.63 -10.49
C VAL A 153 -8.06 -9.73 -11.29
N ASP A 154 -8.41 -10.99 -11.05
CA ASP A 154 -7.85 -12.12 -11.81
C ASP A 154 -8.21 -12.03 -13.31
N GLU A 155 -9.47 -11.70 -13.66
CA GLU A 155 -9.85 -11.46 -15.06
C GLU A 155 -9.00 -10.35 -15.70
N ILE A 156 -8.85 -9.22 -15.02
CA ILE A 156 -8.10 -8.06 -15.54
C ILE A 156 -6.61 -8.36 -15.64
N VAL A 157 -6.04 -9.11 -14.70
CA VAL A 157 -4.63 -9.52 -14.74
C VAL A 157 -4.38 -10.40 -15.96
N ASN A 158 -5.26 -11.37 -16.26
CA ASN A 158 -5.15 -12.20 -17.46
C ASN A 158 -5.23 -11.37 -18.76
N ASP A 159 -6.10 -10.35 -18.78
CA ASP A 159 -6.18 -9.42 -19.92
C ASP A 159 -4.89 -8.63 -20.08
N ILE A 160 -4.29 -8.13 -18.99
CA ILE A 160 -3.02 -7.40 -18.99
C ILE A 160 -1.87 -8.29 -19.47
N GLU A 161 -1.83 -9.57 -19.08
CA GLU A 161 -0.78 -10.51 -19.51
C GLU A 161 -0.86 -10.86 -21.01
N THR A 162 -2.04 -10.70 -21.63
CA THR A 162 -2.26 -11.05 -23.04
C THR A 162 -1.98 -9.88 -24.00
N LEU A 163 -1.89 -8.64 -23.49
CA LEU A 163 -1.63 -7.42 -24.24
C LEU A 163 -0.15 -7.27 -24.66
#